data_AF-E0MTJ7-F1
#
_entry.id   AF-E0MTJ7-F1
#
_cell.length_a   1.000
_cell.length_b   1.000
_cell.length_c   1.000
_cell.angle_alpha   90.00
_cell.angle_beta   90.00
_cell.angle_gamma   90.00
#
_symmetry.space_group_name_H-M   'P 1'
#
loop_
_entity.id
_entity.type
_entity.pdbx_description
1 polymer ?
#
loop_
_entity_poly.entity_id
_entity_poly.type
_entity_poly.pdbx_seq_one_letter_code
_entity_poly.pdbx_strand_id
1 'polypeptide(L)'
;MLENHIARANPHWQSTPALGGEDAPEAVVIFQGPQEYISPSFYPSKAEHGKIVPTWTYIAIHAHGHLRHTEDPAWLLRHLNEMTDEKEAPREKPWAVNDAPDRYIEARMRGIVGLEITVERLEGSWKLNQNKSEDDQAGTVAGLETASAMGAELAEAWRVRRG
;
A
#
# COMPACT_ATOMS: atom_id res chain seq x y z
N MET A 1 -0.81 -14.68 1.09
CA MET A 1 -0.89 -14.59 -0.38
C MET A 1 -1.36 -13.19 -0.75
N LEU A 2 -0.86 -12.60 -1.83
CA LEU A 2 -1.40 -11.35 -2.41
C LEU A 2 -1.82 -11.63 -3.85
N GLU A 3 -3.02 -11.20 -4.22
CA GLU A 3 -3.58 -11.36 -5.57
C GLU A 3 -3.82 -9.98 -6.22
N ASN A 4 -3.57 -9.88 -7.52
CA ASN A 4 -3.85 -8.70 -8.33
C ASN A 4 -4.09 -9.11 -9.80
N HIS A 5 -4.35 -8.15 -10.67
CA HIS A 5 -4.33 -8.36 -12.11
C HIS A 5 -3.62 -7.19 -12.80
N ILE A 6 -3.13 -7.46 -14.01
CA ILE A 6 -2.48 -6.47 -14.86
C ILE A 6 -3.09 -6.51 -16.25
N ALA A 7 -3.03 -5.38 -16.96
CA ALA A 7 -3.41 -5.36 -18.36
C ALA A 7 -2.54 -6.35 -19.15
N ARG A 8 -3.15 -7.18 -20.00
CA ARG A 8 -2.47 -8.20 -20.80
C ARG A 8 -1.36 -7.62 -21.68
N ALA A 9 -1.54 -6.39 -22.16
CA ALA A 9 -0.56 -5.68 -22.99
C ALA A 9 0.69 -5.24 -22.21
N ASN A 10 0.66 -5.26 -20.87
CA ASN A 10 1.84 -4.96 -20.07
C ASN A 10 2.81 -6.15 -20.13
N PRO A 11 4.06 -5.99 -20.58
CA PRO A 11 4.96 -7.12 -20.78
C PRO A 11 5.52 -7.71 -19.47
N HIS A 12 5.37 -7.05 -18.32
CA HIS A 12 6.01 -7.50 -17.07
C HIS A 12 5.58 -8.90 -16.60
N TRP A 13 4.34 -9.33 -16.89
CA TRP A 13 3.91 -10.67 -16.50
C TRP A 13 4.62 -11.77 -17.32
N GLN A 14 5.12 -11.45 -18.51
CA GLN A 14 5.78 -12.40 -19.41
C GLN A 14 7.13 -12.88 -18.86
N SER A 15 7.73 -12.14 -17.93
CA SER A 15 8.95 -12.55 -17.22
C SER A 15 8.68 -13.36 -15.95
N THR A 16 7.45 -13.83 -15.75
CA THR A 16 7.05 -14.64 -14.59
C THR A 16 6.50 -15.97 -15.08
N PRO A 17 6.74 -17.09 -14.37
CA PRO A 17 6.13 -18.36 -14.73
C PRO A 17 4.62 -18.34 -14.44
N ALA A 18 3.90 -19.22 -15.12
CA ALA A 18 2.49 -19.46 -14.81
C ALA A 18 2.33 -20.01 -13.39
N LEU A 19 1.14 -19.88 -12.81
CA LEU A 19 0.81 -20.42 -11.51
C LEU A 19 1.11 -21.93 -11.43
N GLY A 20 1.79 -22.36 -10.36
CA GLY A 20 2.30 -23.72 -10.23
C GLY A 20 3.63 -24.00 -10.94
N GLY A 21 4.15 -23.05 -11.73
CA GLY A 21 5.48 -23.12 -12.32
C GLY A 21 6.60 -22.90 -11.31
N GLU A 22 7.74 -23.55 -11.59
CA GLU A 22 9.00 -23.40 -10.86
C GLU A 22 9.74 -22.10 -11.27
N ASP A 23 10.81 -21.75 -10.53
CA ASP A 23 11.68 -20.60 -10.82
C ASP A 23 10.96 -19.24 -10.92
N ALA A 24 9.96 -19.02 -10.08
CA ALA A 24 9.30 -17.73 -9.96
C ALA A 24 10.29 -16.65 -9.48
N PRO A 25 10.33 -15.46 -10.12
CA PRO A 25 11.24 -14.40 -9.69
C PRO A 25 10.82 -13.82 -8.34
N GLU A 26 11.82 -13.38 -7.57
CA GLU A 26 11.57 -12.55 -6.39
C GLU A 26 10.91 -11.23 -6.79
N ALA A 27 9.91 -10.83 -6.02
CA ALA A 27 9.17 -9.59 -6.18
C ALA A 27 8.91 -8.94 -4.83
N VAL A 28 8.65 -7.64 -4.86
CA VAL A 28 8.29 -6.84 -3.69
C VAL A 28 7.02 -6.07 -3.99
N VAL A 29 6.01 -6.22 -3.13
CA VAL A 29 4.84 -5.34 -3.10
C VAL A 29 5.07 -4.29 -2.03
N ILE A 30 5.00 -3.02 -2.41
CA ILE A 30 5.18 -1.89 -1.50
C ILE A 30 3.81 -1.30 -1.19
N PHE A 31 3.40 -1.39 0.07
CA PHE A 31 2.24 -0.68 0.61
C PHE A 31 2.74 0.62 1.23
N GLN A 32 2.32 1.74 0.66
CA GLN A 32 2.70 3.08 1.10
C GLN A 32 1.63 3.60 2.06
N GLY A 33 2.00 3.81 3.32
CA GLY A 33 1.17 4.47 4.32
C GLY A 33 1.31 5.99 4.28
N PRO A 34 0.84 6.70 5.32
CA PRO A 34 0.93 8.15 5.36
C PRO A 34 2.40 8.60 5.45
N GLN A 35 2.68 9.77 4.88
CA GLN A 35 4.02 10.35 4.75
C GLN A 35 3.92 11.88 4.71
N GLU A 36 4.90 12.56 5.29
CA GLU A 36 4.87 14.03 5.42
C GLU A 36 6.28 14.60 5.61
N TYR A 37 6.48 15.81 5.11
CA TYR A 37 7.69 16.61 5.37
C TYR A 37 7.64 17.20 6.78
N ILE A 38 8.71 17.00 7.55
CA ILE A 38 8.85 17.63 8.86
C ILE A 38 9.70 18.89 8.73
N SER A 39 9.03 20.03 8.92
CA SER A 39 9.68 21.32 9.00
C SER A 39 10.50 21.42 10.30
N PRO A 40 11.76 21.90 10.23
CA PRO A 40 12.53 22.28 11.42
C PRO A 40 11.79 23.25 12.33
N SER A 41 10.84 24.03 11.79
CA SER A 41 10.02 24.97 12.57
C SER A 41 9.04 24.30 13.52
N PHE A 42 8.84 22.99 13.44
CA PHE A 42 8.02 22.24 14.39
C PHE A 42 8.76 21.97 15.70
N TYR A 43 10.09 22.05 15.71
CA TYR A 43 10.91 21.74 16.89
C TYR A 43 11.13 23.00 17.74
N PRO A 44 10.73 23.01 19.02
CA PRO A 44 11.15 24.05 19.95
C PRO A 44 12.67 24.24 20.02
N SER A 45 13.44 23.15 19.90
CA SER A 45 14.92 23.17 19.90
C SER A 45 15.54 24.01 18.76
N LYS A 46 14.76 24.34 17.72
CA LYS A 46 15.14 25.33 16.69
C LYS A 46 15.58 26.64 17.32
N ALA A 47 14.77 27.15 18.26
CA ALA A 47 14.99 28.45 18.89
C ALA A 47 16.14 28.38 19.92
N GLU A 48 16.39 27.21 20.50
CA GLU A 48 17.42 27.00 21.51
C GLU A 48 18.83 27.00 20.91
N HIS A 49 19.06 26.21 19.86
CA HIS A 49 20.40 26.04 19.31
C HIS A 49 20.49 25.98 17.78
N GLY A 50 19.37 25.88 17.06
CA GLY A 50 19.34 25.86 15.59
C GLY A 50 19.97 24.63 14.91
N LYS A 51 20.63 23.74 15.67
CA LYS A 51 21.21 22.45 15.20
C LYS A 51 20.16 21.37 14.92
N ILE A 52 19.24 21.68 14.01
CA ILE A 52 18.19 20.78 13.54
C ILE A 52 18.13 20.81 12.01
N VAL A 53 17.69 19.70 11.43
CA VAL A 53 17.58 19.55 9.97
C VAL A 53 16.18 19.06 9.61
N PRO A 54 15.67 19.39 8.41
CA PRO A 54 14.41 18.85 7.93
C PRO A 54 14.51 17.34 7.73
N THR A 55 13.36 16.67 7.75
CA THR A 55 13.30 15.25 7.41
C THR A 55 11.96 14.88 6.78
N TRP A 56 11.83 13.62 6.38
CA TRP A 56 10.60 13.03 5.89
C TRP A 56 10.20 11.88 6.80
N THR A 57 8.97 11.93 7.30
CA THR A 57 8.38 10.86 8.06
C THR A 57 7.44 10.05 7.19
N TYR A 58 7.44 8.73 7.35
CA TYR A 58 6.59 7.84 6.58
C TYR A 58 6.35 6.51 7.30
N ILE A 59 5.27 5.84 6.91
CA ILE A 59 4.98 4.45 7.23
C ILE A 59 4.92 3.66 5.92
N ALA A 60 5.58 2.50 5.86
CA ALA A 60 5.53 1.64 4.68
C ALA A 60 5.65 0.16 5.09
N ILE A 61 5.10 -0.73 4.27
CA ILE A 61 5.29 -2.18 4.36
C ILE A 61 5.81 -2.69 3.02
N HIS A 62 6.91 -3.44 3.04
CA HIS A 62 7.42 -4.20 1.90
C HIS A 62 7.09 -5.67 2.11
N ALA A 63 6.29 -6.24 1.22
CA ALA A 63 5.99 -7.67 1.19
C ALA A 63 6.84 -8.34 0.11
N HIS A 64 7.83 -9.10 0.54
CA HIS A 64 8.75 -9.85 -0.31
C HIS A 64 8.21 -11.25 -0.54
N GLY A 65 8.33 -11.75 -1.77
CA GLY A 65 7.85 -13.07 -2.14
C GLY A 65 8.15 -13.40 -3.59
N HIS A 66 7.47 -14.42 -4.10
CA HIS A 66 7.65 -14.91 -5.47
C HIS A 66 6.41 -14.64 -6.33
N LEU A 67 6.62 -14.00 -7.49
CA LEU A 67 5.55 -13.58 -8.39
C LEU A 67 5.27 -14.61 -9.49
N ARG A 68 4.01 -14.98 -9.65
CA ARG A 68 3.51 -15.83 -10.74
C ARG A 68 2.33 -15.18 -11.44
N HIS A 69 2.07 -15.56 -12.68
CA HIS A 69 0.88 -15.12 -13.42
C HIS A 69 -0.12 -16.25 -13.63
N THR A 70 -1.37 -15.91 -13.90
CA THR A 70 -2.38 -16.86 -14.34
C THR A 70 -3.30 -16.23 -15.37
N GLU A 71 -3.72 -17.04 -16.34
CA GLU A 71 -4.70 -16.66 -17.34
C GLU A 71 -6.03 -17.40 -17.15
N ASP A 72 -6.16 -18.17 -16.06
CA ASP A 72 -7.34 -18.97 -15.75
C ASP A 72 -8.58 -18.06 -15.56
N PRO A 73 -9.61 -18.19 -16.42
CA PRO A 73 -10.83 -17.42 -16.28
C PRO A 73 -11.56 -17.63 -14.94
N ALA A 74 -11.51 -18.83 -14.36
CA ALA A 74 -12.16 -19.09 -13.08
C ALA A 74 -11.44 -18.35 -11.93
N TRP A 75 -10.11 -18.36 -11.95
CA TRP A 75 -9.29 -17.59 -11.01
C TRP A 75 -9.56 -16.09 -11.14
N LEU A 76 -9.56 -15.56 -12.36
CA LEU A 76 -9.79 -14.14 -12.64
C LEU A 76 -11.19 -13.70 -12.18
N LEU A 77 -12.22 -14.50 -12.45
CA LEU A 77 -13.58 -14.16 -12.05
C LEU A 77 -13.74 -14.16 -10.53
N ARG A 78 -13.12 -15.12 -9.83
CA ARG A 78 -13.09 -15.13 -8.36
C ARG A 78 -12.42 -13.88 -7.81
N HIS A 79 -11.19 -13.58 -8.25
CA HIS A 79 -10.43 -12.39 -7.83
C HIS A 79 -11.23 -11.10 -8.05
N LEU A 80 -11.88 -10.96 -9.21
CA LEU A 80 -12.68 -9.77 -9.52
C LEU A 80 -13.90 -9.65 -8.60
N ASN A 81 -14.62 -10.75 -8.33
CA ASN A 81 -15.75 -10.73 -7.40
C ASN A 81 -15.30 -10.35 -5.98
N GLU A 82 -14.27 -11.01 -5.45
CA GLU A 82 -13.77 -10.75 -4.09
C GLU A 82 -13.33 -9.30 -3.92
N MET A 83 -12.57 -8.76 -4.88
CA MET A 83 -12.13 -7.36 -4.88
C MET A 83 -13.32 -6.40 -5.00
N THR A 84 -14.28 -6.68 -5.89
CA THR A 84 -15.47 -5.83 -6.06
C THR A 84 -16.32 -5.84 -4.80
N ASP A 85 -16.60 -7.00 -4.23
CA ASP A 85 -17.40 -7.14 -3.02
C ASP A 85 -16.78 -6.38 -1.85
N GLU A 86 -15.46 -6.49 -1.64
CA GLU A 86 -14.76 -5.76 -0.59
C GLU A 86 -14.89 -4.24 -0.77
N LYS A 87 -14.71 -3.74 -2.00
CA LYS A 87 -14.75 -2.29 -2.27
C LYS A 87 -16.16 -1.74 -2.29
N GLU A 88 -17.15 -2.51 -2.74
CA GLU A 88 -18.54 -2.08 -2.86
C GLU A 88 -19.34 -2.24 -1.56
N ALA A 89 -18.87 -3.05 -0.60
CA ALA A 89 -19.54 -3.30 0.69
C ALA A 89 -20.05 -2.06 1.44
N PRO A 90 -19.35 -0.89 1.47
CA PRO A 90 -19.84 0.29 2.20
C PRO A 90 -20.99 1.03 1.51
N ARG A 91 -21.36 0.68 0.27
CA ARG A 91 -22.32 1.42 -0.54
C ARG A 91 -23.75 0.99 -0.24
N GLU A 92 -24.67 1.94 -0.29
CA GLU A 92 -26.12 1.66 -0.14
C GLU A 92 -26.64 0.71 -1.23
N LYS A 93 -26.08 0.81 -2.44
CA LYS A 93 -26.40 -0.04 -3.60
C LYS A 93 -25.09 -0.55 -4.19
N PRO A 94 -24.55 -1.67 -3.67
CA PRO A 94 -23.29 -2.21 -4.16
C PRO A 94 -23.46 -2.71 -5.60
N TRP A 95 -22.47 -2.41 -6.45
CA TRP A 95 -22.39 -3.01 -7.79
C TRP A 95 -21.72 -4.38 -7.70
N ALA A 96 -22.29 -5.39 -8.35
CA ALA A 96 -21.70 -6.73 -8.43
C ALA A 96 -21.15 -6.98 -9.85
N VAL A 97 -20.12 -7.83 -9.98
CA VAL A 97 -19.53 -8.13 -11.29
C VAL A 97 -20.57 -8.66 -12.27
N ASN A 98 -21.50 -9.49 -11.78
CA ASN A 98 -22.60 -10.07 -12.56
C ASN A 98 -23.76 -9.10 -12.86
N ASP A 99 -23.70 -7.83 -12.42
CA ASP A 99 -24.58 -6.79 -12.93
C ASP A 99 -24.22 -6.41 -14.38
N ALA A 100 -23.00 -6.74 -14.82
CA ALA A 100 -22.61 -6.64 -16.22
C ALA A 100 -23.01 -7.90 -17.02
N PRO A 101 -23.32 -7.79 -18.32
CA PRO A 101 -23.62 -8.96 -19.14
C PRO A 101 -22.43 -9.93 -19.25
N ASP A 102 -22.66 -11.24 -19.19
CA ASP A 102 -21.61 -12.29 -19.25
C ASP A 102 -20.62 -12.09 -20.40
N ARG A 103 -21.14 -11.88 -21.63
CA ARG A 103 -20.31 -11.63 -22.82
C ARG A 103 -19.37 -10.42 -22.68
N TYR A 104 -19.78 -9.42 -21.89
CA TYR A 104 -18.99 -8.23 -21.63
C TYR A 104 -17.89 -8.53 -20.60
N ILE A 105 -18.23 -9.26 -19.52
CA ILE A 105 -17.28 -9.72 -18.51
C ILE A 105 -16.19 -10.56 -19.17
N GLU A 106 -16.57 -11.60 -19.92
CA GLU A 106 -15.64 -12.46 -20.65
C GLU A 106 -14.72 -11.66 -21.58
N ALA A 107 -15.25 -10.66 -22.28
CA ALA A 107 -14.46 -9.81 -23.17
C ALA A 107 -13.44 -8.94 -22.42
N ARG A 108 -13.80 -8.43 -21.25
CA ARG A 108 -12.88 -7.65 -20.40
C ARG A 108 -11.83 -8.51 -19.73
N MET A 109 -12.20 -9.72 -19.29
CA MET A 109 -11.26 -10.68 -18.72
C MET A 109 -10.16 -11.09 -19.69
N ARG A 110 -10.45 -11.22 -20.98
CA ARG A 110 -9.41 -11.43 -22.00
C ARG A 110 -8.37 -10.31 -22.06
N GLY A 111 -8.69 -9.11 -21.57
CA GLY A 111 -7.80 -7.96 -21.53
C GLY A 111 -6.84 -7.93 -20.35
N ILE A 112 -6.95 -8.87 -19.40
CA ILE A 112 -6.14 -8.90 -18.18
C ILE A 112 -5.47 -10.26 -17.97
N VAL A 113 -4.47 -10.25 -17.09
CA VAL A 113 -3.73 -11.43 -16.59
C VAL A 113 -3.70 -11.33 -15.07
N GLY A 114 -3.98 -12.43 -14.39
CA GLY A 114 -3.94 -12.53 -12.94
C GLY A 114 -2.49 -12.62 -12.45
N LEU A 115 -2.21 -12.03 -11.30
CA LEU A 115 -0.92 -12.04 -10.64
C LEU A 115 -1.09 -12.55 -9.21
N GLU A 116 -0.21 -13.46 -8.81
CA GLU A 116 -0.18 -13.99 -7.45
C GLU A 116 1.24 -13.85 -6.89
N ILE A 117 1.33 -13.33 -5.65
CA ILE A 117 2.59 -13.23 -4.92
C ILE A 117 2.49 -14.04 -3.64
N THR A 118 3.28 -15.12 -3.58
CA THR A 118 3.48 -15.89 -2.35
C THR A 118 4.43 -15.11 -1.45
N VAL A 119 3.87 -14.36 -0.49
CA VAL A 119 4.64 -13.57 0.47
C VAL A 119 5.36 -14.48 1.46
N GLU A 120 6.66 -14.25 1.63
CA GLU A 120 7.54 -15.02 2.52
C GLU A 120 8.12 -14.15 3.63
N ARG A 121 8.25 -12.83 3.39
CA ARG A 121 8.80 -11.88 4.36
C ARG A 121 8.08 -10.55 4.28
N LEU A 122 7.75 -10.00 5.45
CA LEU A 122 7.20 -8.65 5.59
C LEU A 122 8.22 -7.78 6.31
N GLU A 123 8.49 -6.59 5.77
CA GLU A 123 9.28 -5.55 6.42
C GLU A 123 8.46 -4.28 6.57
N GLY A 124 8.27 -3.85 7.81
CA GLY A 124 7.62 -2.59 8.13
C GLY A 124 8.63 -1.50 8.45
N SER A 125 8.44 -0.30 7.90
CA SER A 125 9.20 0.89 8.27
C SER A 125 8.28 1.93 8.90
N TRP A 126 8.69 2.42 10.06
CA TRP A 126 8.04 3.51 10.79
C TRP A 126 9.08 4.59 11.07
N LYS A 127 9.28 5.48 10.10
CA LYS A 127 10.19 6.61 10.26
C LYS A 127 9.39 7.79 10.78
N LEU A 128 9.22 7.88 12.09
CA LEU A 128 8.38 8.90 12.75
C LEU A 128 9.17 9.90 13.60
N ASN A 129 10.47 10.06 13.35
CA ASN A 129 11.34 11.02 14.06
C ASN A 129 11.32 10.86 15.60
N GLN A 130 11.26 9.61 16.08
CA GLN A 130 11.07 9.28 17.50
C GLN A 130 12.29 9.55 18.39
N ASN A 131 13.47 9.76 17.80
CA ASN A 131 14.72 9.90 18.54
C ASN A 131 14.99 11.34 19.03
N LYS A 132 13.94 12.18 19.12
CA LYS A 132 14.00 13.58 19.59
C LYS A 132 13.64 13.69 21.07
N SER A 133 13.83 14.88 21.66
CA SER A 133 13.32 15.18 23.00
C SER A 133 11.79 15.14 23.03
N GLU A 134 11.21 15.02 24.21
CA GLU A 134 9.75 14.99 24.38
C GLU A 134 9.08 16.26 23.83
N ASP A 135 9.69 17.43 24.03
CA ASP A 135 9.19 18.71 23.51
C ASP A 135 9.22 18.77 21.98
N ASP A 136 10.30 18.30 21.35
CA ASP A 136 10.42 18.24 19.89
C ASP A 136 9.45 17.22 19.29
N GLN A 137 9.18 16.11 19.98
CA GLN A 137 8.17 15.14 19.57
C GLN A 137 6.76 15.74 19.66
N ALA A 138 6.44 16.44 20.76
CA ALA A 138 5.16 17.12 20.91
C ALA A 138 4.96 18.19 19.83
N GLY A 139 5.99 18.98 19.54
CA GLY A 139 6.00 19.96 18.45
C GLY A 139 5.83 19.31 17.07
N THR A 140 6.46 18.15 16.85
CA THR A 140 6.29 17.35 15.61
C THR A 140 4.84 16.92 15.43
N VAL A 141 4.22 16.36 16.47
CA VAL A 141 2.83 15.89 16.43
C VAL A 141 1.89 17.06 16.13
N ALA A 142 2.01 18.18 16.85
CA ALA A 142 1.18 19.37 16.62
C ALA A 142 1.37 19.96 15.21
N GLY A 143 2.62 20.00 14.71
CA GLY A 143 2.91 20.43 13.35
C GLY A 143 2.26 19.52 12.30
N LEU A 144 2.36 18.21 12.48
CA LEU A 144 1.77 17.20 11.60
C LEU A 144 0.25 17.29 11.49
N GLU A 145 -0.46 17.49 12.61
CA GLU A 145 -1.94 17.60 12.63
C GLU A 145 -2.47 18.71 11.72
N THR A 146 -1.69 19.78 11.56
CA THR A 146 -2.07 20.95 10.76
C THR A 146 -1.45 20.98 9.37
N ALA A 147 -0.51 20.07 9.07
CA ALA A 147 0.24 20.07 7.81
C ALA A 147 -0.59 19.56 6.63
N SER A 148 -1.23 18.40 6.80
CA SER A 148 -2.09 17.77 5.78
C SER A 148 -2.94 16.66 6.39
N ALA A 149 -3.84 16.06 5.59
CA ALA A 149 -4.58 14.87 6.01
C ALA A 149 -3.64 13.69 6.35
N MET A 150 -2.59 13.46 5.55
CA MET A 150 -1.59 12.43 5.84
C MET A 150 -0.74 12.78 7.07
N GLY A 151 -0.50 14.08 7.29
CA GLY A 151 0.11 14.57 8.52
C GLY A 151 -0.72 14.24 9.76
N ALA A 152 -2.03 14.45 9.72
CA ALA A 152 -2.94 14.08 10.80
C ALA A 152 -2.96 12.56 11.05
N GLU A 153 -2.96 11.74 9.99
CA GLU A 153 -2.84 10.28 10.12
C GLU A 153 -1.49 9.86 10.76
N LEU A 154 -0.39 10.52 10.40
CA LEU A 154 0.91 10.28 11.03
C LEU A 154 0.95 10.68 12.50
N ALA A 155 0.33 11.81 12.85
CA ALA A 155 0.20 12.26 14.24
C ALA A 155 -0.56 11.23 15.09
N GLU A 156 -1.62 10.64 14.53
CA GLU A 156 -2.37 9.58 15.21
C GLU A 156 -1.57 8.28 15.33
N ALA A 157 -0.91 7.84 14.25
CA ALA A 157 -0.04 6.68 14.28
C ALA A 157 1.10 6.83 15.31
N TRP A 158 1.58 8.07 15.52
CA TRP A 158 2.56 8.39 16.54
C TRP A 158 2.05 8.10 17.96
N ARG A 159 0.78 8.40 18.24
CA ARG A 159 0.14 8.19 19.55
C ARG A 159 -0.10 6.72 19.85
N VAL A 160 -0.63 5.98 18.88
CA VAL A 160 -0.96 4.55 19.03
C VAL A 160 0.27 3.72 19.39
N ARG A 161 1.46 4.09 18.88
CA ARG A 161 2.71 3.36 19.16
C ARG A 161 3.29 3.57 20.56
N ARG A 162 2.83 4.57 21.32
CA ARG A 162 3.29 4.83 22.70
C ARG A 162 2.47 4.12 23.79
N GLY A 163 1.29 3.58 23.45
CA GLY A 163 0.48 2.74 24.34
C GLY A 163 0.92 1.29 24.26
#